data_AF-A0A6U5I1L8-F1
#
_entry.id   AF-A0A6U5I1L8-F1
#
_cell.length_a   1.000
_cell.length_b   1.000
_cell.length_c   1.000
_cell.angle_alpha   90.00
_cell.angle_beta   90.00
_cell.angle_gamma   90.00
#
_symmetry.space_group_name_H-M   'P 1'
#
loop_
_entity.id
_entity.type
_entity.pdbx_description
1 polymer ?
#
loop_
_entity_poly.entity_id
_entity_poly.type
_entity_poly.pdbx_seq_one_letter_code
_entity_poly.pdbx_strand_id
1 'polypeptide(L)'
;MDASKNNASAGGESQHSAIAQQIRENQRRYQSSLLVYMPLVETLASLKPESLPLVRQAYSKIVSEGILSKKRMKVYFKSLPTAYYEEPVELREYPPASLGKTGPEHARALAEMMVPVNAADIEAALTEMLPVIAREAYFTAALFGLAADDTDKKKNFEAVKKSVDASAIFFNKCMIRVCGIWSRGSNKIDAMLSFVATVHLQRSMAGYLDRQNRGGEHSLSLAYVRSTILNLKEQVEKQWTNWIKEQIEWIGTHPGVPISGKQAGVFASFARLPTYVDHLVACCGGEPATLSQTKVARRSLQRMAQALFDSLEVCAEREGVDRNYAADVMRMENSYFFAQTMQVRPEVRDIFETHVQLATAACKDATDSYLGWMIQREFKPLHALFSKISKIRKEVGDADIPIHVPKANFTRTLAREGGREVLREKISALHGRMEKHLCPESQLLSVTWKQLVKVLYEWFGRFEKLSSQCYGVRLEPSAVDVVRMAKAAAGLASSNSSQASLGDGAGRRGSLASMGTSTTSVLM
;
A
#
# COMPACT_ATOMS: atom_id res chain seq x y z
N MET A 1 -4.55 -32.47 -0.54
CA MET A 1 -4.47 -32.86 0.88
C MET A 1 -4.02 -31.61 1.63
N ASP A 2 -4.84 -30.78 2.27
CA ASP A 2 -6.25 -30.83 2.62
C ASP A 2 -6.91 -29.51 2.23
N ALA A 3 -7.88 -29.59 1.31
CA ALA A 3 -8.78 -28.51 0.96
C ALA A 3 -10.17 -28.95 1.40
N SER A 4 -10.51 -28.73 2.67
CA SER A 4 -11.86 -29.01 3.17
C SER A 4 -12.17 -28.22 4.44
N LYS A 5 -12.41 -26.91 4.27
CA LYS A 5 -13.21 -26.08 5.20
C LYS A 5 -14.00 -25.02 4.42
N ASN A 6 -14.80 -25.48 3.46
CA ASN A 6 -15.93 -24.72 2.92
C ASN A 6 -17.13 -25.65 2.85
N ASN A 7 -17.58 -26.09 4.02
CA ASN A 7 -18.95 -26.57 4.21
C ASN A 7 -19.69 -25.47 4.97
N ALA A 8 -20.21 -24.49 4.22
CA ALA A 8 -21.28 -23.65 4.69
C ALA A 8 -22.50 -24.56 4.87
N SER A 9 -22.69 -25.03 6.09
CA SER A 9 -23.85 -25.82 6.51
C SER A 9 -25.10 -24.98 6.42
N ALA A 10 -26.15 -25.60 5.87
CA ALA A 10 -27.51 -25.12 5.81
C ALA A 10 -28.09 -24.66 7.17
N GLY A 11 -28.78 -23.53 7.16
CA GLY A 11 -30.05 -23.32 7.89
C GLY A 11 -30.04 -23.12 9.43
N GLY A 12 -28.90 -23.11 10.11
CA GLY A 12 -28.84 -22.78 11.54
C GLY A 12 -28.69 -21.27 11.78
N GLU A 13 -29.61 -20.65 12.52
CA GLU A 13 -29.45 -19.26 12.98
C GLU A 13 -28.17 -19.16 13.83
N SER A 14 -27.28 -18.20 13.53
CA SER A 14 -26.01 -18.08 14.24
C SER A 14 -26.27 -17.73 15.71
N GLN A 15 -25.36 -18.15 16.59
CA GLN A 15 -25.51 -17.93 18.04
C GLN A 15 -25.66 -16.43 18.38
N HIS A 16 -24.89 -15.55 17.73
CA HIS A 16 -24.99 -14.11 17.95
C HIS A 16 -26.35 -13.56 17.49
N SER A 17 -26.88 -14.01 16.36
CA SER A 17 -28.21 -13.57 15.86
C SER A 17 -29.32 -13.96 16.83
N ALA A 18 -29.29 -15.18 17.38
CA ALA A 18 -30.25 -15.64 18.40
C ALA A 18 -30.16 -14.79 19.67
N ILE A 19 -28.95 -14.46 20.14
CA ILE A 19 -28.75 -13.57 21.30
C ILE A 19 -29.30 -12.16 21.01
N ALA A 20 -29.02 -11.60 19.83
CA ALA A 20 -29.53 -10.29 19.43
C ALA A 20 -31.07 -10.28 19.32
N GLN A 21 -31.68 -11.33 18.78
CA GLN A 21 -33.13 -11.49 18.75
C GLN A 21 -33.72 -11.53 20.17
N GLN A 22 -33.10 -12.28 21.08
CA GLN A 22 -33.51 -12.34 22.48
C GLN A 22 -33.39 -10.97 23.18
N ILE A 23 -32.32 -10.21 22.90
CA ILE A 23 -32.17 -8.83 23.42
C ILE A 23 -33.29 -7.94 22.88
N ARG A 24 -33.57 -7.97 21.56
CA ARG A 24 -34.63 -7.20 20.92
C ARG A 24 -36.00 -7.50 21.52
N GLU A 25 -36.31 -8.77 21.77
CA GLU A 25 -37.60 -9.19 22.32
C GLU A 25 -37.77 -8.76 23.78
N ASN A 26 -36.73 -8.94 24.59
CA ASN A 26 -36.75 -8.48 25.98
C ASN A 26 -36.91 -6.96 26.08
N GLN A 27 -36.22 -6.21 25.21
CA GLN A 27 -36.37 -4.76 25.14
C GLN A 27 -37.80 -4.37 24.80
N ARG A 28 -38.42 -5.02 23.79
CA ARG A 28 -39.82 -4.75 23.41
C ARG A 28 -40.77 -4.95 24.58
N ARG A 29 -40.72 -6.12 25.24
CA ARG A 29 -41.61 -6.44 26.37
C ARG A 29 -41.46 -5.45 27.51
N TYR A 30 -40.22 -5.11 27.85
CA TYR A 30 -39.93 -4.15 28.90
C TYR A 30 -40.44 -2.75 28.56
N GLN A 31 -40.13 -2.24 27.37
CA GLN A 31 -40.59 -0.92 26.91
C GLN A 31 -42.12 -0.86 26.85
N SER A 32 -42.79 -1.90 26.33
CA SER A 32 -44.26 -1.98 26.33
C SER A 32 -44.85 -1.90 27.74
N SER A 33 -44.24 -2.56 28.73
CA SER A 33 -44.70 -2.48 30.13
C SER A 33 -44.51 -1.08 30.72
N LEU A 34 -43.49 -0.34 30.28
CA LEU A 34 -43.22 1.01 30.76
C LEU A 34 -44.13 2.08 30.15
N LEU A 35 -44.68 1.85 28.96
CA LEU A 35 -45.62 2.79 28.33
C LEU A 35 -46.86 3.05 29.18
N VAL A 36 -47.26 2.11 30.04
CA VAL A 36 -48.38 2.29 30.98
C VAL A 36 -48.12 3.43 31.97
N TYR A 37 -46.86 3.76 32.24
CA TYR A 37 -46.47 4.84 33.15
C TYR A 37 -46.31 6.20 32.45
N MET A 38 -46.51 6.28 31.13
CA MET A 38 -46.39 7.54 30.38
C MET A 38 -47.27 8.68 30.93
N PRO A 39 -48.55 8.47 31.31
CA PRO A 39 -49.37 9.54 31.90
C PRO A 39 -48.80 10.09 33.22
N LEU A 40 -48.10 9.26 34.00
CA LEU A 40 -47.44 9.69 35.23
C LEU A 40 -46.21 10.55 34.94
N VAL A 41 -45.45 10.21 33.89
CA VAL A 41 -44.31 11.02 33.45
C VAL A 41 -44.77 12.36 32.90
N GLU A 42 -45.88 12.39 32.14
CA GLU A 42 -46.52 13.63 31.68
C GLU A 42 -46.99 14.50 32.84
N THR A 43 -47.68 13.91 33.82
CA THR A 43 -48.12 14.62 35.02
C THR A 43 -46.93 15.17 35.80
N LEU A 44 -45.85 14.39 35.96
CA LEU A 44 -44.63 14.83 36.61
C LEU A 44 -43.94 15.97 35.84
N ALA A 45 -43.94 15.92 34.51
CA ALA A 45 -43.40 16.98 33.66
C ALA A 45 -44.15 18.30 33.87
N SER A 46 -45.47 18.24 34.00
CA SER A 46 -46.30 19.42 34.27
C SER A 46 -46.15 19.96 35.69
N LEU A 47 -46.04 19.09 36.70
CA LEU A 47 -46.00 19.49 38.11
C LEU A 47 -44.59 19.88 38.59
N LYS A 48 -43.56 19.15 38.17
CA LYS A 48 -42.18 19.31 38.64
C LYS A 48 -41.17 18.97 37.54
N PRO A 49 -41.02 19.82 36.51
CA PRO A 49 -40.15 19.55 35.36
C PRO A 49 -38.69 19.30 35.75
N GLU A 50 -38.21 19.92 36.82
CA GLU A 50 -36.84 19.73 37.32
C GLU A 50 -36.53 18.32 37.82
N SER A 51 -37.56 17.49 38.07
CA SER A 51 -37.37 16.09 38.48
C SER A 51 -37.19 15.12 37.31
N LEU A 52 -37.59 15.51 36.09
CA LEU A 52 -37.48 14.66 34.89
C LEU A 52 -36.05 14.19 34.59
N PRO A 53 -34.99 15.03 34.73
CA PRO A 53 -33.62 14.58 34.52
C PRO A 53 -33.23 13.42 35.45
N LEU A 54 -33.70 13.42 36.71
CA LEU A 54 -33.42 12.36 37.68
C LEU A 54 -34.14 11.06 37.32
N VAL A 55 -35.42 11.15 36.92
CA VAL A 55 -36.19 9.99 36.46
C VAL A 55 -35.56 9.39 35.20
N ARG A 56 -35.15 10.23 34.25
CA ARG A 56 -34.45 9.81 33.04
C ARG A 56 -33.10 9.15 33.34
N GLN A 57 -32.35 9.69 34.29
CA GLN A 57 -31.09 9.09 34.74
C GLN A 57 -31.32 7.72 35.40
N ALA A 58 -32.33 7.60 36.27
CA ALA A 58 -32.71 6.35 36.90
C ALA A 58 -33.14 5.30 35.86
N TYR A 59 -33.97 5.69 34.91
CA TYR A 59 -34.36 4.86 33.76
C TYR A 59 -33.14 4.35 33.00
N SER A 60 -32.21 5.24 32.64
CA SER A 60 -31.00 4.88 31.89
C SER A 60 -30.16 3.85 32.62
N LYS A 61 -30.04 3.99 33.96
CA LYS A 61 -29.32 3.04 34.79
C LYS A 61 -29.99 1.66 34.76
N ILE A 62 -31.31 1.60 34.92
CA ILE A 62 -32.06 0.33 34.89
C ILE A 62 -31.94 -0.34 33.51
N VAL A 63 -32.07 0.41 32.42
CA VAL A 63 -31.88 -0.12 31.05
C VAL A 63 -30.47 -0.65 30.86
N SER A 64 -29.46 0.12 31.31
CA SER A 64 -28.05 -0.26 31.24
C SER A 64 -27.71 -1.49 32.08
N GLU A 65 -28.52 -1.84 33.09
CA GLU A 65 -28.34 -3.01 33.94
C GLU A 65 -29.19 -4.21 33.51
N GLY A 66 -30.39 -3.98 32.96
CA GLY A 66 -31.37 -5.02 32.63
C GLY A 66 -31.36 -5.47 31.16
N ILE A 67 -31.33 -4.54 30.21
CA ILE A 67 -31.47 -4.81 28.76
C ILE A 67 -30.12 -4.72 28.05
N LEU A 68 -29.46 -3.57 28.16
CA LEU A 68 -28.16 -3.30 27.56
C LEU A 68 -27.01 -3.62 28.53
N SER A 69 -27.27 -4.57 29.43
CA SER A 69 -26.35 -5.00 30.48
C SER A 69 -24.97 -5.36 29.96
N LYS A 70 -23.95 -5.06 30.77
CA LYS A 70 -22.57 -5.52 30.56
C LYS A 70 -22.51 -7.01 30.26
N LYS A 71 -23.30 -7.83 30.97
CA LYS A 71 -23.33 -9.29 30.78
C LYS A 71 -23.85 -9.67 29.40
N ARG A 72 -25.00 -9.12 28.98
CA ARG A 72 -25.61 -9.41 27.69
C ARG A 72 -24.75 -8.93 26.51
N MET A 73 -24.25 -7.70 26.57
CA MET A 73 -23.35 -7.20 25.52
C MET A 73 -22.09 -8.06 25.42
N LYS A 74 -21.46 -8.40 26.56
CA LYS A 74 -20.29 -9.29 26.54
C LYS A 74 -20.60 -10.66 25.95
N VAL A 75 -21.76 -11.24 26.23
CA VAL A 75 -22.17 -12.55 25.68
C VAL A 75 -22.36 -12.46 24.17
N TYR A 76 -23.08 -11.44 23.68
CA TYR A 76 -23.25 -11.18 22.25
C TYR A 76 -21.90 -11.02 21.53
N PHE A 77 -21.07 -10.08 21.98
CA PHE A 77 -19.79 -9.79 21.32
C PHE A 77 -18.76 -10.92 21.44
N LYS A 78 -18.91 -11.83 22.41
CA LYS A 78 -18.10 -13.06 22.49
C LYS A 78 -18.58 -14.17 21.57
N SER A 79 -19.85 -14.16 21.18
CA SER A 79 -20.45 -15.13 20.26
C SER A 79 -20.26 -14.77 18.79
N LEU A 80 -19.64 -13.62 18.52
CA LEU A 80 -19.27 -13.26 17.17
C LEU A 80 -18.17 -14.20 16.64
N PRO A 81 -18.17 -14.52 15.33
CA PRO A 81 -17.32 -15.54 14.71
C PRO A 81 -15.82 -15.50 15.06
N THR A 82 -15.26 -14.33 15.39
CA THR A 82 -13.81 -14.19 15.53
C THR A 82 -13.45 -13.29 16.71
N ALA A 83 -13.55 -13.83 17.92
CA ALA A 83 -12.88 -13.26 19.08
C ALA A 83 -11.39 -13.63 18.99
N TYR A 84 -10.52 -12.66 18.70
CA TYR A 84 -9.17 -12.41 19.25
C TYR A 84 -8.35 -11.60 18.23
N TYR A 85 -7.77 -10.50 18.72
CA TYR A 85 -6.95 -9.57 17.95
C TYR A 85 -5.59 -10.22 17.70
N GLU A 86 -5.22 -10.41 16.44
CA GLU A 86 -3.81 -10.54 16.10
C GLU A 86 -3.14 -9.17 16.27
N GLU A 87 -1.84 -9.19 16.52
CA GLU A 87 -1.11 -7.93 16.66
C GLU A 87 -1.15 -7.16 15.33
N PRO A 88 -1.24 -5.82 15.38
CA PRO A 88 -1.23 -5.01 14.19
C PRO A 88 0.06 -5.19 13.40
N VAL A 89 -0.11 -5.52 12.13
CA VAL A 89 1.01 -5.67 11.21
C VAL A 89 1.41 -4.28 10.70
N GLU A 90 2.60 -3.82 11.09
CA GLU A 90 3.18 -2.60 10.56
C GLU A 90 3.65 -2.77 9.11
N LEU A 91 3.77 -1.68 8.34
CA LEU A 91 4.24 -1.76 6.95
C LEU A 91 5.60 -2.46 6.83
N ARG A 92 6.48 -2.26 7.81
CA ARG A 92 7.82 -2.87 7.89
C ARG A 92 7.81 -4.38 8.13
N GLU A 93 6.66 -4.97 8.40
CA GLU A 93 6.50 -6.41 8.69
C GLU A 93 5.95 -7.17 7.47
N TYR A 94 5.31 -6.47 6.51
CA TYR A 94 4.80 -7.08 5.28
C TYR A 94 5.92 -7.66 4.41
N PRO A 95 5.77 -8.85 3.80
CA PRO A 95 6.79 -9.41 2.93
C PRO A 95 7.01 -8.50 1.71
N PRO A 96 8.26 -8.33 1.25
CA PRO A 96 8.54 -7.55 0.06
C PRO A 96 7.93 -8.24 -1.18
N ALA A 97 7.20 -7.47 -1.98
CA ALA A 97 6.80 -7.87 -3.31
C ALA A 97 8.03 -7.94 -4.23
N SER A 98 7.96 -8.81 -5.23
CA SER A 98 9.02 -9.00 -6.22
C SER A 98 8.44 -8.96 -7.62
N LEU A 99 9.12 -8.31 -8.56
CA LEU A 99 8.76 -8.39 -9.96
C LEU A 99 8.97 -9.84 -10.43
N GLY A 100 7.94 -10.48 -10.99
CA GLY A 100 8.04 -11.80 -11.62
C GLY A 100 8.20 -13.03 -10.71
N LYS A 101 8.18 -12.90 -9.37
CA LYS A 101 8.13 -14.06 -8.45
C LYS A 101 6.70 -14.29 -7.93
N THR A 102 5.88 -14.97 -8.73
CA THR A 102 4.58 -15.50 -8.30
C THR A 102 4.68 -16.97 -7.87
N GLY A 103 5.73 -17.30 -7.11
CA GLY A 103 5.94 -18.65 -6.63
C GLY A 103 4.86 -19.08 -5.63
N PRO A 104 4.51 -20.37 -5.55
CA PRO A 104 3.51 -20.88 -4.62
C PRO A 104 3.86 -20.62 -3.14
N GLU A 105 5.15 -20.53 -2.80
CA GLU A 105 5.59 -20.15 -1.44
C GLU A 105 5.29 -18.69 -1.10
N HIS A 106 5.49 -17.76 -2.04
CA HIS A 106 5.13 -16.36 -1.85
C HIS A 106 3.61 -16.22 -1.74
N ALA A 107 2.86 -16.90 -2.60
CA ALA A 107 1.41 -16.94 -2.52
C ALA A 107 0.90 -17.53 -1.19
N ARG A 108 1.59 -18.54 -0.63
CA ARG A 108 1.26 -19.13 0.66
C ARG A 108 1.58 -18.19 1.83
N ALA A 109 2.78 -17.62 1.89
CA ALA A 109 3.14 -16.65 2.93
C ALA A 109 2.22 -15.43 2.89
N LEU A 110 1.86 -15.00 1.67
CA LEU A 110 0.89 -13.95 1.44
C LEU A 110 -0.50 -14.37 1.95
N ALA A 111 -0.98 -15.58 1.62
CA ALA A 111 -2.27 -16.09 2.10
C ALA A 111 -2.34 -16.25 3.64
N GLU A 112 -1.22 -16.63 4.27
CA GLU A 112 -1.11 -16.74 5.73
C GLU A 112 -1.10 -15.37 6.42
N MET A 113 -0.57 -14.32 5.78
CA MET A 113 -0.59 -12.94 6.31
C MET A 113 -1.81 -12.11 5.91
N MET A 114 -2.46 -12.42 4.80
CA MET A 114 -3.65 -11.73 4.29
C MET A 114 -4.94 -12.30 4.88
N VAL A 115 -4.93 -12.75 6.14
CA VAL A 115 -6.17 -13.17 6.80
C VAL A 115 -7.07 -11.94 6.88
N PRO A 116 -8.23 -11.93 6.20
CA PRO A 116 -9.08 -10.76 6.15
C PRO A 116 -9.45 -10.36 7.57
N VAL A 117 -9.26 -9.09 7.86
CA VAL A 117 -9.65 -8.55 9.15
C VAL A 117 -11.16 -8.62 9.29
N ASN A 118 -11.63 -8.79 10.53
CA ASN A 118 -12.96 -9.27 10.89
C ASN A 118 -14.11 -8.29 10.57
N ALA A 119 -14.36 -8.10 9.27
CA ALA A 119 -15.44 -7.30 8.70
C ALA A 119 -16.82 -7.81 9.10
N ALA A 120 -16.98 -9.14 9.18
CA ALA A 120 -18.24 -9.80 9.47
C ALA A 120 -18.78 -9.43 10.87
N ASP A 121 -17.91 -9.32 11.87
CA ASP A 121 -18.30 -8.93 13.23
C ASP A 121 -18.79 -7.48 13.30
N ILE A 122 -18.12 -6.57 12.58
CA ILE A 122 -18.54 -5.17 12.48
C ILE A 122 -19.93 -5.11 11.81
N GLU A 123 -20.10 -5.81 10.69
CA GLU A 123 -21.37 -5.84 9.95
C GLU A 123 -22.50 -6.46 10.76
N ALA A 124 -22.26 -7.59 11.43
CA ALA A 124 -23.24 -8.25 12.29
C ALA A 124 -23.63 -7.34 13.46
N ALA A 125 -22.65 -6.75 14.16
CA ALA A 125 -22.92 -5.83 15.26
C ALA A 125 -23.71 -4.59 14.81
N LEU A 126 -23.34 -3.99 13.66
CA LEU A 126 -24.08 -2.85 13.12
C LEU A 126 -25.50 -3.25 12.69
N THR A 127 -25.68 -4.40 12.05
CA THR A 127 -26.99 -4.85 11.55
C THR A 127 -27.94 -5.30 12.66
N GLU A 128 -27.43 -5.99 13.67
CA GLU A 128 -28.24 -6.64 14.70
C GLU A 128 -28.45 -5.75 15.93
N MET A 129 -27.44 -4.98 16.33
CA MET A 129 -27.48 -4.20 17.57
C MET A 129 -27.84 -2.73 17.37
N LEU A 130 -27.53 -2.09 16.23
CA LEU A 130 -27.99 -0.72 15.99
C LEU A 130 -29.52 -0.58 16.06
N PRO A 131 -30.36 -1.51 15.56
CA PRO A 131 -31.81 -1.43 15.72
C PRO A 131 -32.26 -1.43 17.19
N VAL A 132 -31.53 -2.11 18.09
CA VAL A 132 -31.79 -2.09 19.54
C VAL A 132 -31.57 -0.68 20.08
N ILE A 133 -30.47 -0.04 19.66
CA ILE A 133 -30.11 1.31 20.05
C ILE A 133 -31.06 2.35 19.46
N ALA A 134 -31.46 2.19 18.20
CA ALA A 134 -32.44 3.03 17.53
C ALA A 134 -33.79 3.02 18.26
N ARG A 135 -34.26 1.82 18.64
CA ARG A 135 -35.48 1.66 19.44
C ARG A 135 -35.35 2.30 20.81
N GLU A 136 -34.19 2.19 21.45
CA GLU A 136 -33.95 2.85 22.75
C GLU A 136 -34.02 4.37 22.63
N ALA A 137 -33.43 4.93 21.57
CA ALA A 137 -33.50 6.36 21.29
C ALA A 137 -34.94 6.81 21.00
N TYR A 138 -35.69 6.03 20.22
CA TYR A 138 -37.10 6.29 19.96
C TYR A 138 -37.93 6.27 21.25
N PHE A 139 -37.79 5.21 22.06
CA PHE A 139 -38.54 5.05 23.28
C PHE A 139 -38.21 6.14 24.30
N THR A 140 -36.93 6.47 24.49
CA THR A 140 -36.51 7.55 25.40
C THR A 140 -37.06 8.90 24.96
N ALA A 141 -37.08 9.16 23.64
CA ALA A 141 -37.70 10.35 23.08
C ALA A 141 -39.21 10.36 23.28
N ALA A 142 -39.92 9.24 23.08
CA ALA A 142 -41.36 9.17 23.29
C ALA A 142 -41.74 9.35 24.77
N LEU A 143 -41.02 8.69 25.68
CA LEU A 143 -41.34 8.69 27.10
C LEU A 143 -41.00 10.03 27.79
N PHE A 144 -39.90 10.68 27.38
CA PHE A 144 -39.40 11.88 28.05
C PHE A 144 -39.40 13.15 27.18
N GLY A 145 -39.83 13.06 25.92
CA GLY A 145 -39.66 14.10 24.92
C GLY A 145 -40.81 15.08 24.79
N LEU A 146 -41.35 15.53 25.92
CA LEU A 146 -42.39 16.55 25.98
C LEU A 146 -41.74 17.94 25.80
N ALA A 147 -41.72 18.47 24.57
CA ALA A 147 -41.29 19.85 24.30
C ALA A 147 -42.23 20.49 23.26
N ALA A 148 -42.86 21.61 23.61
CA ALA A 148 -43.81 22.33 22.77
C ALA A 148 -43.13 23.27 21.76
N ASP A 149 -41.95 23.83 22.08
CA ASP A 149 -41.28 24.87 21.28
C ASP A 149 -39.97 24.39 20.62
N ASP A 150 -39.60 25.00 19.48
CA ASP A 150 -38.42 24.63 18.67
C ASP A 150 -37.08 24.76 19.42
N THR A 151 -36.94 25.76 20.31
CA THR A 151 -35.72 25.96 21.12
C THR A 151 -35.53 24.83 22.13
N ASP A 152 -36.63 24.27 22.63
CA ASP A 152 -36.62 23.19 23.60
C ASP A 152 -36.44 21.83 22.94
N LYS A 153 -36.80 21.68 21.66
CA LYS A 153 -36.52 20.45 20.88
C LYS A 153 -35.02 20.11 20.86
N LYS A 154 -34.13 21.10 20.69
CA LYS A 154 -32.67 20.88 20.68
C LYS A 154 -32.14 20.46 22.05
N LYS A 155 -32.54 21.17 23.12
CA LYS A 155 -32.14 20.83 24.49
C LYS A 155 -32.65 19.45 24.89
N ASN A 156 -33.90 19.14 24.51
CA ASN A 156 -34.52 17.85 24.73
C ASN A 156 -33.79 16.74 23.97
N PHE A 157 -33.42 16.96 22.70
CA PHE A 157 -32.61 16.01 21.94
C PHE A 157 -31.28 15.69 22.63
N GLU A 158 -30.53 16.69 23.08
CA GLU A 158 -29.25 16.45 23.79
C GLU A 158 -29.46 15.71 25.11
N ALA A 159 -30.56 15.99 25.82
CA ALA A 159 -30.86 15.32 27.08
C ALA A 159 -31.31 13.86 26.88
N VAL A 160 -32.08 13.59 25.81
CA VAL A 160 -32.42 12.22 25.36
C VAL A 160 -31.16 11.50 24.90
N LYS A 161 -30.32 12.12 24.09
CA LYS A 161 -29.05 11.57 23.61
C LYS A 161 -28.16 11.15 24.78
N LYS A 162 -27.98 12.00 25.79
CA LYS A 162 -27.19 11.69 27.00
C LYS A 162 -27.75 10.48 27.77
N SER A 163 -29.07 10.33 27.81
CA SER A 163 -29.75 9.19 28.43
C SER A 163 -29.53 7.89 27.66
N VAL A 164 -29.62 7.95 26.33
CA VAL A 164 -29.36 6.79 25.46
C VAL A 164 -27.88 6.43 25.52
N ASP A 165 -26.96 7.40 25.50
CA ASP A 165 -25.51 7.17 25.65
C ASP A 165 -25.18 6.47 26.99
N ALA A 166 -25.83 6.87 28.08
CA ALA A 166 -25.68 6.22 29.38
C ALA A 166 -26.20 4.78 29.35
N SER A 167 -27.35 4.55 28.70
CA SER A 167 -27.96 3.22 28.55
C SER A 167 -27.13 2.30 27.66
N ALA A 168 -26.52 2.85 26.61
CA ALA A 168 -25.73 2.15 25.60
C ALA A 168 -24.23 2.09 25.90
N ILE A 169 -23.79 2.44 27.12
CA ILE A 169 -22.36 2.53 27.46
C ILE A 169 -21.59 1.24 27.15
N PHE A 170 -22.18 0.07 27.38
CA PHE A 170 -21.53 -1.21 27.12
C PHE A 170 -21.53 -1.58 25.65
N PHE A 171 -22.59 -1.24 24.91
CA PHE A 171 -22.61 -1.34 23.45
C PHE A 171 -21.50 -0.48 22.85
N ASN A 172 -21.42 0.80 23.23
CA ASN A 172 -20.38 1.72 22.74
C ASN A 172 -18.97 1.22 23.05
N LYS A 173 -18.73 0.71 24.28
CA LYS A 173 -17.43 0.11 24.64
C LYS A 173 -17.08 -1.12 23.80
N CYS A 174 -18.06 -1.98 23.51
CA CYS A 174 -17.85 -3.14 22.67
C CYS A 174 -17.65 -2.76 21.20
N MET A 175 -18.42 -1.82 20.67
CA MET A 175 -18.28 -1.31 19.30
C MET A 175 -16.94 -0.64 19.07
N ILE A 176 -16.48 0.20 20.01
CA ILE A 176 -15.13 0.77 19.98
C ILE A 176 -14.11 -0.35 19.79
N ARG A 177 -14.24 -1.44 20.55
CA ARG A 177 -13.36 -2.60 20.43
C ARG A 177 -13.45 -3.32 19.08
N VAL A 178 -14.66 -3.60 18.62
CA VAL A 178 -14.90 -4.32 17.36
C VAL A 178 -14.44 -3.51 16.16
N CYS A 179 -14.53 -2.18 16.22
CA CYS A 179 -13.97 -1.28 15.22
C CYS A 179 -12.44 -1.07 15.35
N GLY A 180 -11.77 -1.82 16.24
CA GLY A 180 -10.33 -1.71 16.48
C GLY A 180 -9.90 -0.44 17.22
N ILE A 181 -10.84 0.39 17.69
CA ILE A 181 -10.55 1.66 18.36
C ILE A 181 -9.99 1.39 19.75
N TRP A 182 -8.83 1.97 20.03
CA TRP A 182 -8.10 1.71 21.27
C TRP A 182 -8.42 2.70 22.39
N SER A 183 -8.58 2.21 23.62
CA SER A 183 -8.68 3.02 24.84
C SER A 183 -7.39 2.90 25.64
N ARG A 184 -6.67 4.04 25.80
CA ARG A 184 -5.39 4.25 26.51
C ARG A 184 -4.96 3.09 27.45
N GLY A 185 -3.84 2.41 27.15
CA GLY A 185 -3.15 1.55 28.14
C GLY A 185 -2.33 0.36 27.63
N SER A 186 -2.50 -0.10 26.39
CA SER A 186 -1.62 -1.12 25.77
C SER A 186 -1.25 -0.72 24.34
N ASN A 187 -0.07 -1.10 23.88
CA ASN A 187 0.67 -0.38 22.83
C ASN A 187 0.39 -0.79 21.38
N LYS A 188 -0.71 -1.48 21.07
CA LYS A 188 -0.88 -2.03 19.72
C LYS A 188 -2.28 -1.78 19.14
N ILE A 189 -2.29 -0.92 18.12
CA ILE A 189 -3.45 -0.39 17.38
C ILE A 189 -3.69 -1.25 16.15
N ASP A 190 -4.83 -1.96 16.03
CA ASP A 190 -5.21 -2.65 14.79
C ASP A 190 -5.67 -1.65 13.72
N ALA A 191 -4.69 -1.13 12.98
CA ALA A 191 -4.89 -0.15 11.93
C ALA A 191 -5.71 -0.74 10.77
N MET A 192 -5.51 -2.00 10.44
CA MET A 192 -6.25 -2.67 9.37
C MET A 192 -7.73 -2.82 9.75
N LEU A 193 -8.03 -3.22 10.99
CA LEU A 193 -9.40 -3.25 11.51
C LEU A 193 -10.04 -1.87 11.55
N SER A 194 -9.26 -0.84 11.86
CA SER A 194 -9.73 0.55 11.81
C SER A 194 -10.11 0.93 10.37
N PHE A 195 -9.28 0.59 9.40
CA PHE A 195 -9.61 0.84 8.00
C PHE A 195 -10.90 0.11 7.56
N VAL A 196 -11.00 -1.19 7.84
CA VAL A 196 -12.20 -1.99 7.54
C VAL A 196 -13.43 -1.41 8.23
N ALA A 197 -13.33 -1.04 9.51
CA ALA A 197 -14.41 -0.39 10.23
C ALA A 197 -14.87 0.90 9.55
N THR A 198 -13.96 1.70 8.99
CA THR A 198 -14.32 2.93 8.26
C THR A 198 -15.23 2.63 7.06
N VAL A 199 -14.88 1.59 6.30
CA VAL A 199 -15.63 1.11 5.14
C VAL A 199 -17.03 0.64 5.54
N HIS A 200 -17.12 -0.24 6.55
CA HIS A 200 -18.40 -0.81 6.98
C HIS A 200 -19.30 0.22 7.68
N LEU A 201 -18.73 1.16 8.44
CA LEU A 201 -19.47 2.28 9.04
C LEU A 201 -20.02 3.21 7.94
N GLN A 202 -19.27 3.46 6.87
CA GLN A 202 -19.74 4.26 5.73
C GLN A 202 -20.87 3.56 4.97
N ARG A 203 -20.77 2.25 4.72
CA ARG A 203 -21.86 1.45 4.12
C ARG A 203 -23.11 1.46 4.99
N SER A 204 -22.94 1.20 6.29
CA SER A 204 -24.05 1.18 7.24
C SER A 204 -24.76 2.53 7.29
N MET A 205 -24.00 3.63 7.26
CA MET A 205 -24.58 4.98 7.17
C MET A 205 -25.46 5.15 5.93
N ALA A 206 -24.98 4.75 4.76
CA ALA A 206 -25.74 4.86 3.51
C ALA A 206 -27.05 4.04 3.57
N GLY A 207 -26.98 2.79 4.04
CA GLY A 207 -28.16 1.94 4.20
C GLY A 207 -29.19 2.49 5.20
N TYR A 208 -28.74 3.14 6.28
CA TYR A 208 -29.64 3.79 7.24
C TYR A 208 -30.28 5.08 6.67
N LEU A 209 -29.56 5.86 5.86
CA LEU A 209 -30.12 7.02 5.16
C LEU A 209 -31.19 6.62 4.14
N ASP A 210 -31.02 5.50 3.44
CA ASP A 210 -32.04 4.98 2.52
C ASP A 210 -33.33 4.58 3.24
N ARG A 211 -33.23 4.03 4.46
CA ARG A 211 -34.40 3.71 5.29
C ARG A 211 -35.13 4.97 5.79
N GLN A 212 -34.39 6.04 6.10
CA GLN A 212 -34.96 7.34 6.45
C GLN A 212 -35.83 7.91 5.31
N ASN A 213 -35.35 7.83 4.07
CA ASN A 213 -36.07 8.35 2.90
C ASN A 213 -37.34 7.56 2.57
N ARG A 214 -37.46 6.32 3.07
CA ARG A 214 -38.65 5.45 2.89
C ARG A 214 -39.69 5.60 4.02
N GLY A 215 -39.53 6.55 4.94
CA GLY A 215 -40.52 6.90 5.95
C GLY A 215 -40.69 5.89 7.11
N GLY A 216 -39.71 5.00 7.33
CA GLY A 216 -39.87 3.86 8.26
C GLY A 216 -39.52 4.09 9.73
N GLU A 217 -38.77 5.15 10.09
CA GLU A 217 -38.31 5.39 11.47
C GLU A 217 -38.44 6.86 11.89
N HIS A 218 -38.63 7.09 13.19
CA HIS A 218 -38.81 8.44 13.76
C HIS A 218 -37.50 9.24 13.64
N SER A 219 -37.59 10.52 13.23
CA SER A 219 -36.44 11.40 12.92
C SER A 219 -35.36 11.44 14.00
N LEU A 220 -35.75 11.41 15.28
CA LEU A 220 -34.84 11.43 16.43
C LEU A 220 -34.01 10.14 16.60
N SER A 221 -34.61 8.97 16.36
CA SER A 221 -33.91 7.68 16.45
C SER A 221 -32.85 7.54 15.35
N LEU A 222 -33.21 7.96 14.14
CA LEU A 222 -32.30 8.04 13.00
C LEU A 222 -31.16 9.04 13.25
N ALA A 223 -31.49 10.21 13.81
CA ALA A 223 -30.48 11.20 14.17
C ALA A 223 -29.49 10.67 15.23
N TYR A 224 -29.96 9.91 16.20
CA TYR A 224 -29.10 9.27 17.19
C TYR A 224 -28.18 8.22 16.55
N VAL A 225 -28.73 7.26 15.79
CA VAL A 225 -27.95 6.22 15.10
C VAL A 225 -26.89 6.85 14.18
N ARG A 226 -27.30 7.86 13.40
CA ARG A 226 -26.38 8.64 12.56
C ARG A 226 -25.28 9.29 13.39
N SER A 227 -25.61 9.91 14.52
CA SER A 227 -24.61 10.50 15.42
C SER A 227 -23.65 9.44 15.97
N THR A 228 -24.13 8.25 16.32
CA THR A 228 -23.30 7.14 16.82
C THR A 228 -22.33 6.64 15.76
N ILE A 229 -22.81 6.37 14.54
CA ILE A 229 -21.96 5.90 13.44
C ILE A 229 -20.94 6.97 13.05
N LEU A 230 -21.33 8.25 13.00
CA LEU A 230 -20.39 9.35 12.72
C LEU A 230 -19.30 9.46 13.78
N ASN A 231 -19.64 9.36 15.07
CA ASN A 231 -18.67 9.42 16.15
C ASN A 231 -17.69 8.24 16.10
N LEU A 232 -18.19 7.02 15.88
CA LEU A 232 -17.33 5.85 15.67
C LEU A 232 -16.41 6.06 14.47
N LYS A 233 -16.96 6.52 13.34
CA LYS A 233 -16.18 6.79 12.12
C LYS A 233 -15.07 7.81 12.37
N GLU A 234 -15.36 8.92 13.04
CA GLU A 234 -14.36 9.96 13.35
C GLU A 234 -13.20 9.40 14.20
N GLN A 235 -13.51 8.60 15.23
CA GLN A 235 -12.50 7.98 16.08
C GLN A 235 -11.63 6.97 15.30
N VAL A 236 -12.25 6.14 14.48
CA VAL A 236 -11.59 5.16 13.62
C VAL A 236 -10.69 5.86 12.59
N GLU A 237 -11.21 6.86 11.89
CA GLU A 237 -10.45 7.61 10.87
C GLU A 237 -9.27 8.36 11.49
N LYS A 238 -9.44 8.93 12.69
CA LYS A 238 -8.35 9.56 13.44
C LYS A 238 -7.26 8.56 13.79
N GLN A 239 -7.64 7.38 14.27
CA GLN A 239 -6.69 6.32 14.62
C GLN A 239 -5.93 5.83 13.40
N TRP A 240 -6.64 5.53 12.30
CA TRP A 240 -6.04 5.16 11.03
C TRP A 240 -5.06 6.22 10.52
N THR A 241 -5.46 7.49 10.56
CA THR A 241 -4.62 8.61 10.12
C THR A 241 -3.35 8.73 10.95
N ASN A 242 -3.40 8.45 12.26
CA ASN A 242 -2.22 8.44 13.11
C ASN A 242 -1.27 7.30 12.75
N TRP A 243 -1.79 6.09 12.55
CA TRP A 243 -0.97 4.97 12.10
C TRP A 243 -0.31 5.24 10.74
N ILE A 244 -1.03 5.85 9.79
CA ILE A 244 -0.48 6.26 8.49
C ILE A 244 0.67 7.26 8.65
N LYS A 245 0.59 8.18 9.63
CA LYS A 245 1.71 9.11 9.90
C LYS A 245 2.94 8.36 10.39
N GLU A 246 2.77 7.38 11.28
CA GLU A 246 3.87 6.53 11.76
C GLU A 246 4.49 5.73 10.61
N GLN A 247 3.68 5.24 9.66
CA GLN A 247 4.21 4.55 8.47
C GLN A 247 4.99 5.51 7.57
N ILE A 248 4.51 6.74 7.38
CA ILE A 248 5.21 7.79 6.61
C ILE A 248 6.54 8.16 7.29
N GLU A 249 6.55 8.27 8.61
CA GLU A 249 7.78 8.52 9.38
C GLU A 249 8.78 7.37 9.18
N TRP A 250 8.33 6.12 9.27
CA TRP A 250 9.17 4.96 8.99
C TRP A 250 9.72 4.96 7.56
N ILE A 251 8.89 5.28 6.55
CA ILE A 251 9.35 5.43 5.16
C ILE A 251 10.53 6.42 5.09
N GLY A 252 10.42 7.55 5.79
CA GLY A 252 11.46 8.58 5.87
C GLY A 252 12.73 8.18 6.64
N THR A 253 12.79 7.00 7.25
CA THR A 253 14.02 6.49 7.92
C THR A 253 15.01 5.84 6.95
N HIS A 254 14.61 5.61 5.69
CA HIS A 254 15.45 5.01 4.64
C HIS A 254 16.07 3.65 5.02
N PRO A 255 15.27 2.68 5.51
CA PRO A 255 15.81 1.44 6.06
C PRO A 255 16.55 0.63 4.98
N GLY A 256 17.81 0.30 5.26
CA GLY A 256 18.64 -0.53 4.39
C GLY A 256 19.26 0.19 3.19
N VAL A 257 19.08 1.51 3.04
CA VAL A 257 19.67 2.26 1.92
C VAL A 257 21.14 2.61 2.21
N PRO A 258 22.11 2.17 1.38
CA PRO A 258 23.52 2.49 1.58
C PRO A 258 23.81 4.00 1.45
N ILE A 259 24.71 4.53 2.27
CA ILE A 259 25.12 5.94 2.24
C ILE A 259 25.63 6.35 0.85
N SER A 260 26.33 5.44 0.16
CA SER A 260 26.87 5.69 -1.17
C SER A 260 25.83 5.66 -2.30
N GLY A 261 24.61 5.18 -2.02
CA GLY A 261 23.56 4.91 -3.00
C GLY A 261 23.87 3.77 -3.98
N LYS A 262 25.06 3.17 -3.93
CA LYS A 262 25.47 2.10 -4.84
C LYS A 262 24.73 0.81 -4.49
N GLN A 263 24.15 0.17 -5.51
CA GLN A 263 23.40 -1.07 -5.35
C GLN A 263 22.32 -0.99 -4.27
N ALA A 264 21.69 0.18 -4.11
CA ALA A 264 20.62 0.35 -3.14
C ALA A 264 19.40 -0.53 -3.47
N GLY A 265 19.20 -0.87 -4.75
CA GLY A 265 18.09 -1.70 -5.18
C GLY A 265 16.74 -1.02 -4.96
N VAL A 266 15.71 -1.87 -4.89
CA VAL A 266 14.37 -1.43 -4.48
C VAL A 266 14.35 -1.27 -2.97
N PHE A 267 13.98 -0.08 -2.50
CA PHE A 267 13.88 0.23 -1.08
C PHE A 267 12.84 -0.67 -0.41
N ALA A 268 13.09 -1.06 0.84
CA ALA A 268 12.16 -1.91 1.58
C ALA A 268 10.75 -1.31 1.66
N SER A 269 10.64 0.01 1.78
CA SER A 269 9.36 0.72 1.79
C SER A 269 8.59 0.60 0.47
N PHE A 270 9.30 0.71 -0.67
CA PHE A 270 8.73 0.47 -2.01
C PHE A 270 8.32 -0.99 -2.17
N ALA A 271 9.18 -1.92 -1.76
CA ALA A 271 8.94 -3.35 -1.93
C ALA A 271 7.74 -3.86 -1.12
N ARG A 272 7.48 -3.31 0.07
CA ARG A 272 6.42 -3.80 0.98
C ARG A 272 5.04 -3.17 0.74
N LEU A 273 4.98 -1.96 0.18
CA LEU A 273 3.71 -1.27 -0.09
C LEU A 273 2.73 -2.11 -0.95
N PRO A 274 3.14 -2.76 -2.06
CA PRO A 274 2.21 -3.54 -2.88
C PRO A 274 1.50 -4.65 -2.12
N THR A 275 2.24 -5.40 -1.30
CA THR A 275 1.70 -6.47 -0.45
C THR A 275 0.68 -5.94 0.55
N TYR A 276 0.98 -4.81 1.18
CA TYR A 276 0.05 -4.15 2.10
C TYR A 276 -1.23 -3.66 1.38
N VAL A 277 -1.09 -3.12 0.17
CA VAL A 277 -2.23 -2.72 -0.67
C VAL A 277 -3.10 -3.93 -1.04
N ASP A 278 -2.49 -5.06 -1.38
CA ASP A 278 -3.23 -6.29 -1.65
C ASP A 278 -4.03 -6.71 -0.40
N HIS A 279 -3.42 -6.60 0.79
CA HIS A 279 -4.10 -6.96 2.04
C HIS A 279 -5.31 -6.05 2.31
N LEU A 280 -5.19 -4.74 2.05
CA LEU A 280 -6.31 -3.81 2.12
C LEU A 280 -7.45 -4.20 1.18
N VAL A 281 -7.12 -4.58 -0.06
CA VAL A 281 -8.10 -5.01 -1.07
C VAL A 281 -8.81 -6.28 -0.61
N ALA A 282 -8.07 -7.28 -0.10
CA ALA A 282 -8.63 -8.51 0.44
C ALA A 282 -9.58 -8.23 1.62
N CYS A 283 -9.19 -7.33 2.53
CA CYS A 283 -10.03 -6.92 3.66
C CYS A 283 -11.32 -6.20 3.24
N CYS A 284 -11.35 -5.60 2.05
CA CYS A 284 -12.56 -4.97 1.47
C CYS A 284 -13.44 -5.95 0.67
N GLY A 285 -13.19 -7.26 0.77
CA GLY A 285 -13.92 -8.27 0.01
C GLY A 285 -13.55 -8.30 -1.48
N GLY A 286 -12.40 -7.74 -1.85
CA GLY A 286 -11.92 -7.71 -3.24
C GLY A 286 -12.65 -6.71 -4.14
N GLU A 287 -13.56 -5.88 -3.60
CA GLU A 287 -14.29 -4.91 -4.42
C GLU A 287 -13.49 -3.62 -4.65
N PRO A 288 -13.07 -3.31 -5.90
CA PRO A 288 -12.28 -2.11 -6.24
C PRO A 288 -12.92 -0.79 -5.80
N ALA A 289 -14.24 -0.70 -5.97
CA ALA A 289 -15.00 0.52 -5.76
C ALA A 289 -14.95 0.98 -4.29
N THR A 290 -14.82 0.03 -3.36
CA THR A 290 -14.90 0.27 -1.92
C THR A 290 -13.74 1.11 -1.39
N LEU A 291 -12.51 0.77 -1.82
CA LEU A 291 -11.29 1.51 -1.48
C LEU A 291 -11.31 2.91 -2.11
N SER A 292 -11.66 2.98 -3.40
CA SER A 292 -11.73 4.24 -4.14
C SER A 292 -12.79 5.20 -3.56
N GLN A 293 -13.96 4.71 -3.15
CA GLN A 293 -15.02 5.56 -2.60
C GLN A 293 -14.74 6.10 -1.19
N THR A 294 -13.78 5.50 -0.47
CA THR A 294 -13.40 5.90 0.88
C THR A 294 -12.36 7.03 0.84
N LYS A 295 -12.83 8.29 0.88
CA LYS A 295 -11.98 9.49 0.73
C LYS A 295 -10.73 9.51 1.64
N VAL A 296 -10.88 9.13 2.90
CA VAL A 296 -9.77 9.11 3.87
C VAL A 296 -8.73 8.06 3.47
N ALA A 297 -9.17 6.85 3.09
CA ALA A 297 -8.27 5.79 2.63
C ALA A 297 -7.51 6.17 1.37
N ARG A 298 -8.21 6.68 0.34
CA ARG A 298 -7.59 7.19 -0.89
C ARG A 298 -6.50 8.23 -0.59
N ARG A 299 -6.83 9.25 0.22
CA ARG A 299 -5.86 10.29 0.60
C ARG A 299 -4.68 9.74 1.38
N SER A 300 -4.90 8.83 2.31
CA SER A 300 -3.83 8.22 3.11
C SER A 300 -2.87 7.40 2.25
N LEU A 301 -3.40 6.57 1.34
CA LEU A 301 -2.58 5.77 0.42
C LEU A 301 -1.79 6.64 -0.56
N GLN A 302 -2.41 7.70 -1.10
CA GLN A 302 -1.72 8.69 -1.93
C GLN A 302 -0.59 9.39 -1.16
N ARG A 303 -0.81 9.74 0.12
CA ARG A 303 0.23 10.32 0.98
C ARG A 303 1.39 9.35 1.26
N MET A 304 1.12 8.06 1.42
CA MET A 304 2.17 7.05 1.54
C MET A 304 2.99 6.95 0.26
N ALA A 305 2.33 6.91 -0.91
CA ALA A 305 3.02 6.91 -2.20
C ALA A 305 3.87 8.18 -2.40
N GLN A 306 3.35 9.36 -2.06
CA GLN A 306 4.13 10.59 -2.08
C GLN A 306 5.36 10.50 -1.16
N ALA A 307 5.18 10.01 0.07
CA ALA A 307 6.29 9.84 1.02
C ALA A 307 7.38 8.88 0.51
N LEU A 308 7.02 7.85 -0.27
CA LEU A 308 8.00 6.99 -0.93
C LEU A 308 8.88 7.78 -1.91
N PHE A 309 8.28 8.62 -2.76
CA PHE A 309 9.02 9.44 -3.72
C PHE A 309 9.82 10.56 -3.04
N ASP A 310 9.27 11.22 -2.03
CA ASP A 310 10.00 12.22 -1.25
C ASP A 310 11.23 11.58 -0.56
N SER A 311 11.06 10.39 0.02
CA SER A 311 12.15 9.61 0.63
C SER A 311 13.21 9.19 -0.39
N LEU A 312 12.77 8.80 -1.59
CA LEU A 312 13.67 8.47 -2.70
C LEU A 312 14.52 9.67 -3.12
N GLU A 313 13.92 10.85 -3.26
CA GLU A 313 14.65 12.06 -3.61
C GLU A 313 15.62 12.49 -2.51
N VAL A 314 15.21 12.44 -1.24
CA VAL A 314 16.12 12.71 -0.10
C VAL A 314 17.33 11.77 -0.13
N CYS A 315 17.12 10.48 -0.44
CA CYS A 315 18.23 9.55 -0.60
C CYS A 315 19.09 9.86 -1.82
N ALA A 316 18.49 10.11 -2.99
CA ALA A 316 19.21 10.41 -4.22
C ALA A 316 20.01 11.72 -4.14
N GLU A 317 19.58 12.63 -3.26
CA GLU A 317 20.22 13.92 -3.03
C GLU A 317 21.16 13.98 -1.83
N ARG A 318 21.26 12.88 -1.08
CA ARG A 318 22.08 12.82 0.12
C ARG A 318 23.58 13.06 -0.18
N GLU A 319 24.25 13.78 0.72
CA GLU A 319 25.71 13.91 0.71
C GLU A 319 26.37 12.53 0.85
N GLY A 320 27.26 12.20 -0.11
CA GLY A 320 27.93 10.90 -0.19
C GLY A 320 27.40 9.97 -1.29
N VAL A 321 26.24 10.27 -1.89
CA VAL A 321 25.73 9.54 -3.05
C VAL A 321 26.52 9.94 -4.30
N ASP A 322 26.90 8.93 -5.09
CA ASP A 322 27.56 9.16 -6.38
C ASP A 322 26.57 9.80 -7.37
N ARG A 323 26.63 11.13 -7.47
CA ARG A 323 25.78 11.94 -8.36
C ARG A 323 25.96 11.62 -9.84
N ASN A 324 27.03 10.91 -10.20
CA ASN A 324 27.27 10.57 -11.59
C ASN A 324 26.35 9.45 -12.09
N TYR A 325 25.89 8.56 -11.21
CA TYR A 325 25.03 7.45 -11.63
C TYR A 325 24.16 6.85 -10.53
N ALA A 326 24.63 6.80 -9.28
CA ALA A 326 23.93 6.08 -8.21
C ALA A 326 22.57 6.72 -7.91
N ALA A 327 22.51 8.05 -7.95
CA ALA A 327 21.25 8.80 -7.81
C ALA A 327 20.23 8.40 -8.90
N ASP A 328 20.65 8.34 -10.15
CA ASP A 328 19.77 7.99 -11.27
C ASP A 328 19.36 6.51 -11.24
N VAL A 329 20.28 5.62 -10.86
CA VAL A 329 19.97 4.19 -10.69
C VAL A 329 18.93 3.99 -9.59
N MET A 330 19.08 4.64 -8.44
CA MET A 330 18.07 4.59 -7.36
C MET A 330 16.70 5.05 -7.83
N ARG A 331 16.65 6.20 -8.53
CA ARG A 331 15.40 6.73 -9.09
C ARG A 331 14.77 5.77 -10.08
N MET A 332 15.57 5.22 -10.98
CA MET A 332 15.14 4.28 -12.01
C MET A 332 14.59 2.99 -11.39
N GLU A 333 15.30 2.35 -10.48
CA GLU A 333 14.91 1.08 -9.86
C GLU A 333 13.61 1.18 -9.07
N ASN A 334 13.49 2.20 -8.22
CA ASN A 334 12.34 2.36 -7.34
C ASN A 334 11.10 2.86 -8.10
N SER A 335 11.28 3.80 -9.03
CA SER A 335 10.15 4.32 -9.83
C SER A 335 9.63 3.28 -10.81
N TYR A 336 10.53 2.49 -11.44
CA TYR A 336 10.12 1.37 -12.28
C TYR A 336 9.34 0.34 -11.47
N PHE A 337 9.87 -0.07 -10.32
CA PHE A 337 9.22 -1.05 -9.45
C PHE A 337 7.82 -0.59 -9.03
N PHE A 338 7.66 0.66 -8.58
CA PHE A 338 6.36 1.21 -8.21
C PHE A 338 5.39 1.21 -9.40
N ALA A 339 5.82 1.69 -10.56
CA ALA A 339 4.98 1.76 -11.74
C ALA A 339 4.49 0.36 -12.16
N GLN A 340 5.40 -0.61 -12.25
CA GLN A 340 5.04 -1.98 -12.64
C GLN A 340 4.13 -2.66 -11.63
N THR A 341 4.42 -2.54 -10.33
CA THR A 341 3.61 -3.19 -9.29
C THR A 341 2.23 -2.55 -9.17
N MET A 342 2.10 -1.22 -9.20
CA MET A 342 0.79 -0.59 -9.06
C MET A 342 -0.06 -0.70 -10.33
N GLN A 343 0.55 -0.75 -11.52
CA GLN A 343 -0.19 -0.85 -12.79
C GLN A 343 -0.93 -2.18 -12.96
N VAL A 344 -0.39 -3.28 -12.41
CA VAL A 344 -1.02 -4.61 -12.49
C VAL A 344 -2.18 -4.82 -11.51
N ARG A 345 -2.47 -3.84 -10.65
CA ARG A 345 -3.55 -3.89 -9.64
C ARG A 345 -4.74 -3.03 -10.07
N PRO A 346 -5.70 -3.58 -10.84
CA PRO A 346 -6.83 -2.80 -11.34
C PRO A 346 -7.68 -2.20 -10.21
N GLU A 347 -7.70 -2.83 -9.03
CA GLU A 347 -8.52 -2.46 -7.88
C GLU A 347 -8.16 -1.09 -7.30
N VAL A 348 -6.90 -0.67 -7.47
CA VAL A 348 -6.35 0.58 -6.92
C VAL A 348 -5.82 1.52 -7.99
N ARG A 349 -6.10 1.23 -9.27
CA ARG A 349 -5.64 2.04 -10.40
C ARG A 349 -6.01 3.51 -10.22
N ASP A 350 -7.27 3.80 -9.90
CA ASP A 350 -7.77 5.18 -9.74
C ASP A 350 -7.15 5.92 -8.54
N ILE A 351 -6.61 5.18 -7.56
CA ILE A 351 -5.95 5.76 -6.39
C ILE A 351 -4.52 6.20 -6.75
N PHE A 352 -3.81 5.37 -7.51
CA PHE A 352 -2.39 5.56 -7.80
C PHE A 352 -2.09 6.07 -9.22
N GLU A 353 -3.08 6.30 -10.08
CA GLU A 353 -2.88 6.70 -11.48
C GLU A 353 -1.87 7.84 -11.63
N THR A 354 -2.06 8.95 -10.90
CA THR A 354 -1.13 10.08 -10.93
C THR A 354 0.28 9.69 -10.49
N HIS A 355 0.42 8.86 -9.45
CA HIS A 355 1.72 8.42 -8.95
C HIS A 355 2.40 7.45 -9.91
N VAL A 356 1.64 6.59 -10.61
CA VAL A 356 2.16 5.71 -11.65
C VAL A 356 2.67 6.52 -12.85
N GLN A 357 1.95 7.57 -13.25
CA GLN A 357 2.39 8.49 -14.31
C GLN A 357 3.68 9.23 -13.91
N LEU A 358 3.73 9.77 -12.68
CA LEU A 358 4.93 10.42 -12.13
C LEU A 358 6.12 9.45 -12.05
N ALA A 359 5.90 8.23 -11.55
CA ALA A 359 6.92 7.19 -11.47
C ALA A 359 7.43 6.79 -12.86
N THR A 360 6.55 6.68 -13.85
CA THR A 360 6.93 6.35 -15.23
C THR A 360 7.78 7.47 -15.85
N ALA A 361 7.40 8.74 -15.62
CA ALA A 361 8.17 9.89 -16.07
C ALA A 361 9.54 9.96 -15.37
N ALA A 362 9.57 9.88 -14.04
CA ALA A 362 10.80 9.90 -13.26
C ALA A 362 11.75 8.75 -13.63
N CYS A 363 11.21 7.54 -13.83
CA CYS A 363 11.98 6.40 -14.33
C CYS A 363 12.62 6.69 -15.69
N LYS A 364 11.85 7.27 -16.61
CA LYS A 364 12.35 7.62 -17.95
C LYS A 364 13.45 8.67 -17.88
N ASP A 365 13.22 9.76 -17.14
CA ASP A 365 14.19 10.86 -17.01
C ASP A 365 15.50 10.37 -16.37
N ALA A 366 15.40 9.54 -15.33
CA ALA A 366 16.55 8.91 -14.70
C ALA A 366 17.27 7.93 -15.64
N THR A 367 16.52 7.15 -16.43
CA THR A 367 17.09 6.25 -17.45
C THR A 367 17.87 7.06 -18.49
N ASP A 368 17.29 8.13 -19.03
CA ASP A 368 17.91 8.94 -20.06
C ASP A 368 19.20 9.63 -19.55
N SER A 369 19.19 10.15 -18.32
CA SER A 369 20.39 10.70 -17.66
C SER A 369 21.47 9.63 -17.44
N TYR A 370 21.10 8.48 -16.88
CA TYR A 370 22.04 7.38 -16.61
C TYR A 370 22.70 6.85 -17.90
N LEU A 371 21.89 6.61 -18.95
CA LEU A 371 22.38 6.13 -20.24
C LEU A 371 23.27 7.17 -20.92
N GLY A 372 22.89 8.46 -20.85
CA GLY A 372 23.69 9.57 -21.34
C GLY A 372 25.08 9.60 -20.69
N TRP A 373 25.12 9.51 -19.36
CA TRP A 373 26.37 9.44 -18.61
C TRP A 373 27.21 8.20 -18.98
N MET A 374 26.60 7.01 -19.06
CA MET A 374 27.28 5.76 -19.41
C MET A 374 28.02 5.88 -20.76
N ILE A 375 27.34 6.41 -21.77
CA ILE A 375 27.90 6.58 -23.12
C ILE A 375 29.00 7.64 -23.10
N GLN A 376 28.77 8.80 -22.47
CA GLN A 376 29.78 9.86 -22.36
C GLN A 376 31.05 9.37 -21.66
N ARG A 377 30.90 8.53 -20.65
CA ARG A 377 32.01 7.94 -19.89
C ARG A 377 32.83 6.98 -20.75
N GLU A 378 32.19 6.03 -21.42
CA GLU A 378 32.92 5.01 -22.20
C GLU A 378 33.48 5.53 -23.51
N PHE A 379 32.75 6.42 -24.17
CA PHE A 379 33.13 7.00 -25.45
C PHE A 379 33.65 8.43 -25.32
N LYS A 380 34.27 8.78 -24.19
CA LYS A 380 34.72 10.15 -23.87
C LYS A 380 35.46 10.86 -25.03
N PRO A 381 36.46 10.25 -25.70
CA PRO A 381 37.17 10.91 -26.79
C PRO A 381 36.31 11.12 -28.05
N LEU A 382 35.49 10.12 -28.42
CA LEU A 382 34.57 10.20 -29.56
C LEU A 382 33.48 11.24 -29.29
N HIS A 383 32.88 11.21 -28.11
CA HIS A 383 31.87 12.18 -27.70
C HIS A 383 32.45 13.59 -27.74
N ALA A 384 33.63 13.84 -27.14
CA ALA A 384 34.25 15.16 -27.16
C ALA A 384 34.52 15.68 -28.59
N LEU A 385 34.98 14.80 -29.49
CA LEU A 385 35.20 15.13 -30.89
C LEU A 385 33.91 15.53 -31.60
N PHE A 386 32.87 14.70 -31.52
CA PHE A 386 31.61 14.96 -32.22
C PHE A 386 30.79 16.10 -31.59
N SER A 387 30.87 16.31 -30.28
CA SER A 387 30.29 17.48 -29.63
C SER A 387 30.99 18.77 -30.09
N LYS A 388 32.32 18.76 -30.22
CA LYS A 388 33.09 19.90 -30.76
C LYS A 388 32.69 20.19 -32.20
N ILE A 389 32.61 19.16 -33.05
CA ILE A 389 32.16 19.29 -34.45
C ILE A 389 30.73 19.83 -34.50
N SER A 390 29.81 19.29 -33.71
CA SER A 390 28.42 19.74 -33.69
C SER A 390 28.26 21.18 -33.21
N LYS A 391 29.12 21.66 -32.32
CA LYS A 391 29.11 23.06 -31.86
C LYS A 391 29.60 23.99 -32.97
N ILE A 392 30.78 23.72 -33.53
CA ILE A 392 31.39 24.52 -34.60
C ILE A 392 30.45 24.57 -35.82
N ARG A 393 29.85 23.43 -36.19
CA ARG A 393 28.86 23.34 -37.26
C ARG A 393 27.74 24.38 -37.13
N LYS A 394 27.26 24.63 -35.92
CA LYS A 394 26.19 25.63 -35.68
C LYS A 394 26.67 27.07 -35.83
N GLU A 395 27.97 27.31 -35.62
CA GLU A 395 28.58 28.64 -35.63
C GLU A 395 29.03 29.05 -37.05
N VAL A 396 29.64 28.13 -37.80
CA VAL A 396 30.28 28.44 -39.10
C VAL A 396 29.73 27.63 -40.29
N GLY A 397 28.82 26.67 -40.06
CA GLY A 397 28.29 25.80 -41.11
C GLY A 397 29.20 24.62 -41.45
N ASP A 398 28.80 23.80 -42.43
CA ASP A 398 29.43 22.51 -42.72
C ASP A 398 30.82 22.63 -43.39
N ALA A 399 30.99 23.64 -44.25
CA ALA A 399 32.19 23.81 -45.09
C ALA A 399 33.45 24.18 -44.28
N ASP A 400 33.29 24.92 -43.18
CA ASP A 400 34.41 25.47 -42.41
C ASP A 400 34.85 24.56 -41.25
N ILE A 401 34.12 23.47 -40.98
CA ILE A 401 34.45 22.52 -39.91
C ILE A 401 35.87 21.94 -40.04
N PRO A 402 36.36 21.55 -41.24
CA PRO A 402 37.73 21.05 -41.39
C PRO A 402 38.82 22.07 -41.03
N ILE A 403 38.52 23.38 -41.03
CA ILE A 403 39.44 24.44 -40.62
C ILE A 403 39.64 24.39 -39.10
N HIS A 404 38.57 24.22 -38.34
CA HIS A 404 38.61 24.21 -36.88
C HIS A 404 38.94 22.83 -36.27
N VAL A 405 38.60 21.76 -36.98
CA VAL A 405 38.93 20.37 -36.62
C VAL A 405 39.54 19.71 -37.85
N PRO A 406 40.87 19.75 -37.99
CA PRO A 406 41.57 19.20 -39.15
C PRO A 406 41.22 17.75 -39.42
N LYS A 407 41.01 17.39 -40.70
CA LYS A 407 40.66 16.03 -41.13
C LYS A 407 41.65 14.97 -40.63
N ALA A 408 42.94 15.32 -40.52
CA ALA A 408 43.97 14.43 -39.95
C ALA A 408 43.71 14.10 -38.47
N ASN A 409 43.28 15.06 -37.66
CA ASN A 409 42.95 14.85 -36.25
C ASN A 409 41.65 14.05 -36.09
N PHE A 410 40.66 14.32 -36.95
CA PHE A 410 39.41 13.58 -37.01
C PHE A 410 39.64 12.10 -37.32
N THR A 411 40.33 11.80 -38.42
CA THR A 411 40.63 10.43 -38.86
C THR A 411 41.51 9.68 -37.86
N ARG A 412 42.52 10.33 -37.27
CA ARG A 412 43.35 9.74 -36.21
C ARG A 412 42.52 9.33 -34.99
N THR A 413 41.60 10.17 -34.56
CA THR A 413 40.74 9.88 -33.40
C THR A 413 39.76 8.73 -33.71
N LEU A 414 39.18 8.71 -34.91
CA LEU A 414 38.33 7.60 -35.35
C LEU A 414 39.10 6.27 -35.43
N ALA A 415 40.31 6.28 -35.99
CA ALA A 415 41.13 5.07 -36.07
C ALA A 415 41.49 4.52 -34.69
N ARG A 416 41.75 5.40 -33.71
CA ARG A 416 42.12 5.01 -32.36
C ARG A 416 40.93 4.55 -31.50
N GLU A 417 39.79 5.23 -31.60
CA GLU A 417 38.68 5.08 -30.65
C GLU A 417 37.43 4.45 -31.27
N GLY A 418 37.28 4.57 -32.59
CA GLY A 418 36.13 4.08 -33.37
C GLY A 418 36.37 2.74 -34.06
N GLY A 419 37.54 2.11 -33.87
CA GLY A 419 37.84 0.80 -34.46
C GLY A 419 36.91 -0.31 -33.96
N ARG A 420 36.62 -1.31 -34.81
CA ARG A 420 35.67 -2.41 -34.53
C ARG A 420 35.92 -3.13 -33.21
N GLU A 421 37.18 -3.51 -32.94
CA GLU A 421 37.53 -4.24 -31.72
C GLU A 421 37.41 -3.36 -30.48
N VAL A 422 37.86 -2.10 -30.56
CA VAL A 422 37.76 -1.11 -29.48
C VAL A 422 36.30 -0.84 -29.12
N LEU A 423 35.43 -0.67 -30.12
CA LEU A 423 34.00 -0.48 -29.89
C LEU A 423 33.37 -1.72 -29.26
N ARG A 424 33.73 -2.94 -29.70
CA ARG A 424 33.23 -4.18 -29.08
C ARG A 424 33.64 -4.28 -27.61
N GLU A 425 34.89 -3.96 -27.29
CA GLU A 425 35.41 -3.95 -25.92
C GLU A 425 34.66 -2.92 -25.06
N LYS A 426 34.53 -1.68 -25.52
CA LYS A 426 33.79 -0.62 -24.82
C LYS A 426 32.32 -0.96 -24.59
N ILE A 427 31.66 -1.55 -25.58
CA ILE A 427 30.25 -2.00 -25.44
C ILE A 427 30.14 -3.14 -24.43
N SER A 428 31.09 -4.07 -24.42
CA SER A 428 31.13 -5.14 -23.42
C SER A 428 31.37 -4.57 -22.01
N ALA A 429 32.23 -3.55 -21.89
CA ALA A 429 32.45 -2.82 -20.64
C ALA A 429 31.19 -2.07 -20.17
N LEU A 430 30.39 -1.47 -21.08
CA LEU A 430 29.09 -0.88 -20.74
C LEU A 430 28.17 -1.91 -20.10
N HIS A 431 28.03 -3.08 -20.73
CA HIS A 431 27.19 -4.17 -20.20
C HIS A 431 27.64 -4.59 -18.80
N GLY A 432 28.94 -4.90 -18.64
CA GLY A 432 29.50 -5.33 -17.36
C GLY A 432 29.42 -4.25 -16.27
N ARG A 433 29.39 -2.96 -16.62
CA ARG A 433 29.10 -1.89 -15.64
C ARG A 433 27.63 -1.83 -15.27
N MET A 434 26.73 -1.96 -16.24
CA MET A 434 25.29 -1.99 -15.96
C MET A 434 24.93 -3.16 -15.04
N GLU A 435 25.50 -4.34 -15.25
CA GLU A 435 25.34 -5.51 -14.35
C GLU A 435 25.81 -5.21 -12.93
N LYS A 436 26.86 -4.39 -12.75
CA LYS A 436 27.36 -4.01 -11.42
C LYS A 436 26.51 -2.92 -10.77
N HIS A 437 25.98 -1.99 -11.56
CA HIS A 437 25.21 -0.87 -11.05
C HIS A 437 23.77 -1.27 -10.71
N LEU A 438 23.14 -2.10 -11.55
CA LEU A 438 21.74 -2.51 -11.43
C LEU A 438 21.60 -3.75 -10.55
N CYS A 439 20.68 -3.67 -9.61
CA CYS A 439 20.29 -4.75 -8.73
C CYS A 439 19.55 -5.83 -9.53
N PRO A 440 19.95 -7.13 -9.45
CA PRO A 440 19.31 -8.22 -10.19
C PRO A 440 17.79 -8.33 -9.97
N GLU A 441 17.34 -8.06 -8.75
CA GLU A 441 15.96 -8.13 -8.28
C GLU A 441 15.05 -7.11 -8.99
N SER A 442 15.61 -6.01 -9.51
CA SER A 442 14.86 -4.98 -10.24
C SER A 442 14.39 -5.44 -11.62
N GLN A 443 15.01 -6.49 -12.18
CA GLN A 443 14.80 -6.97 -13.56
C GLN A 443 15.03 -5.90 -14.65
N LEU A 444 15.62 -4.76 -14.29
CA LEU A 444 15.79 -3.63 -15.19
C LEU A 444 16.90 -3.83 -16.21
N LEU A 445 17.90 -4.68 -15.94
CA LEU A 445 19.05 -4.84 -16.82
C LEU A 445 18.65 -5.06 -18.29
N SER A 446 17.72 -5.98 -18.55
CA SER A 446 17.24 -6.27 -19.90
C SER A 446 16.52 -5.09 -20.56
N VAL A 447 15.70 -4.37 -19.78
CA VAL A 447 14.90 -3.22 -20.22
C VAL A 447 15.81 -2.03 -20.52
N THR A 448 16.67 -1.68 -19.57
CA THR A 448 17.63 -0.57 -19.69
C THR A 448 18.67 -0.86 -20.78
N TRP A 449 19.13 -2.11 -20.94
CA TRP A 449 20.03 -2.48 -22.04
C TRP A 449 19.37 -2.31 -23.41
N LYS A 450 18.12 -2.77 -23.56
CA LYS A 450 17.35 -2.56 -24.79
C LYS A 450 17.19 -1.08 -25.12
N GLN A 451 17.02 -0.23 -24.11
CA GLN A 451 16.97 1.21 -24.29
C GLN A 451 18.35 1.80 -24.67
N LEU A 452 19.44 1.37 -24.01
CA LEU A 452 20.81 1.76 -24.38
C LEU A 452 21.11 1.43 -25.84
N VAL A 453 20.71 0.25 -26.34
CA VAL A 453 20.91 -0.14 -27.75
C VAL A 453 20.27 0.87 -28.71
N LYS A 454 19.09 1.41 -28.37
CA LYS A 454 18.45 2.47 -29.17
C LYS A 454 19.24 3.78 -29.09
N VAL A 455 19.67 4.18 -27.90
CA VAL A 455 20.45 5.41 -27.71
C VAL A 455 21.78 5.33 -28.47
N LEU A 456 22.45 4.17 -28.45
CA LEU A 456 23.68 3.92 -29.23
C LEU A 456 23.42 4.07 -30.73
N TYR A 457 22.32 3.50 -31.24
CA TYR A 457 21.94 3.66 -32.64
C TYR A 457 21.76 5.12 -33.03
N GLU A 458 21.03 5.89 -32.22
CA GLU A 458 20.79 7.32 -32.47
C GLU A 458 22.08 8.13 -32.41
N TRP A 459 22.94 7.88 -31.43
CA TRP A 459 24.20 8.58 -31.26
C TRP A 459 25.17 8.30 -32.40
N PHE A 460 25.42 7.02 -32.71
CA PHE A 460 26.31 6.66 -33.80
C PHE A 460 25.73 7.03 -35.16
N GLY A 461 24.40 7.03 -35.33
CA GLY A 461 23.75 7.57 -36.53
C GLY A 461 23.99 9.07 -36.72
N ARG A 462 23.96 9.86 -35.64
CA ARG A 462 24.35 11.28 -35.67
C ARG A 462 25.84 11.44 -36.02
N PHE A 463 26.71 10.61 -35.47
CA PHE A 463 28.15 10.64 -35.76
C PHE A 463 28.45 10.28 -37.21
N GLU A 464 27.79 9.26 -37.76
CA GLU A 464 27.90 8.85 -39.15
C GLU A 464 27.45 9.97 -40.10
N LYS A 465 26.32 10.64 -39.78
CA LYS A 465 25.85 11.80 -40.54
C LYS A 465 26.85 12.96 -40.52
N LEU A 466 27.38 13.32 -39.34
CA LEU A 466 28.39 14.38 -39.21
C LEU A 466 29.69 14.03 -39.94
N SER A 467 30.15 12.78 -39.82
CA SER A 467 31.34 12.28 -40.50
C SER A 467 31.21 12.37 -42.02
N SER A 468 30.06 11.95 -42.56
CA SER A 468 29.79 11.99 -43.99
C SER A 468 29.64 13.42 -44.51
N GLN A 469 28.90 14.28 -43.81
CA GLN A 469 28.60 15.64 -44.28
C GLN A 469 29.82 16.57 -44.20
N CYS A 470 30.59 16.52 -43.10
CA CYS A 470 31.66 17.48 -42.85
C CYS A 470 33.02 17.03 -43.41
N TYR A 471 33.23 15.72 -43.59
CA TYR A 471 34.54 15.18 -43.98
C TYR A 471 34.52 14.22 -45.17
N GLY A 472 33.33 13.82 -45.64
CA GLY A 472 33.17 12.80 -46.68
C GLY A 472 33.67 11.43 -46.25
N VAL A 473 33.68 11.15 -44.94
CA VAL A 473 34.19 9.89 -44.38
C VAL A 473 33.03 9.03 -43.90
N ARG A 474 32.94 7.80 -44.39
CA ARG A 474 32.02 6.80 -43.86
C ARG A 474 32.58 6.23 -42.56
N LEU A 475 31.72 6.13 -41.54
CA LEU A 475 32.10 5.60 -40.24
C LEU A 475 32.10 4.07 -40.32
N GLU A 476 33.24 3.45 -40.06
CA GLU A 476 33.42 2.00 -40.02
C GLU A 476 33.96 1.64 -38.64
N PRO A 477 33.17 0.96 -37.78
CA PRO A 477 31.84 0.35 -38.02
C PRO A 477 30.68 1.36 -38.14
N SER A 478 29.65 0.99 -38.91
CA SER A 478 28.42 1.78 -39.03
C SER A 478 27.57 1.76 -37.75
N ALA A 479 26.59 2.65 -37.62
CA ALA A 479 25.65 2.62 -36.49
C ALA A 479 24.91 1.28 -36.34
N VAL A 480 24.61 0.61 -37.46
CA VAL A 480 23.99 -0.72 -37.49
C VAL A 480 24.93 -1.80 -36.94
N ASP A 481 26.22 -1.71 -37.24
CA ASP A 481 27.21 -2.65 -36.72
C ASP A 481 27.40 -2.49 -35.21
N VAL A 482 27.39 -1.25 -34.70
CA VAL A 482 27.42 -0.96 -33.26
C VAL A 482 26.22 -1.60 -32.55
N VAL A 483 25.02 -1.50 -33.13
CA VAL A 483 23.82 -2.18 -32.59
C VAL A 483 23.99 -3.70 -32.60
N ARG A 484 24.56 -4.28 -33.66
CA ARG A 484 24.82 -5.72 -33.74
C ARG A 484 25.79 -6.16 -32.63
N MET A 485 26.84 -5.38 -32.37
CA MET A 485 27.78 -5.63 -31.27
C MET A 485 27.10 -5.55 -29.90
N ALA A 486 26.25 -4.54 -29.67
CA ALA A 486 25.53 -4.39 -28.40
C ALA A 486 24.50 -5.52 -28.16
N LYS A 487 23.84 -6.00 -29.22
CA LYS A 487 22.98 -7.19 -29.10
C LYS A 487 23.78 -8.45 -28.78
N ALA A 488 24.96 -8.62 -29.40
CA ALA A 488 25.83 -9.75 -29.12
C ALA A 488 26.37 -9.74 -27.68
N ALA A 489 26.72 -8.57 -27.14
CA ALA A 489 27.23 -8.44 -25.77
C ALA A 489 26.23 -8.96 -24.71
N ALA A 490 24.93 -8.67 -24.87
CA ALA A 490 23.90 -9.21 -23.97
C ALA A 490 23.70 -10.73 -24.10
N GLY A 491 23.88 -11.29 -25.30
CA GLY A 491 23.76 -12.74 -25.55
C GLY A 491 24.97 -13.56 -25.09
N LEU A 492 26.16 -12.95 -25.01
CA LEU A 492 27.36 -13.60 -24.48
C LEU A 492 27.34 -13.66 -22.93
N ALA A 493 26.79 -12.64 -22.27
CA ALA A 493 26.71 -12.60 -20.81
C ALA A 493 25.75 -13.64 -20.21
N SER A 494 24.62 -13.94 -20.88
CA SER A 494 23.66 -14.95 -20.43
C SER A 494 24.20 -16.39 -20.45
N SER A 495 25.24 -16.66 -21.25
CA SER A 495 25.91 -17.97 -21.29
C SER A 495 26.87 -18.21 -20.12
N ASN A 496 27.43 -17.15 -19.52
CA ASN A 496 28.39 -17.25 -18.42
C ASN A 496 27.75 -17.27 -17.02
N SER A 497 26.55 -16.72 -16.84
CA SER A 497 25.85 -16.73 -15.53
C SER A 497 25.30 -18.11 -15.14
N SER A 498 25.22 -19.05 -16.08
CA SER A 498 24.77 -20.43 -15.83
C SER A 498 25.89 -21.40 -15.43
N GLN A 499 27.17 -20.98 -15.47
CA GLN A 499 28.32 -21.82 -15.13
C GLN A 499 29.04 -21.43 -13.83
N ALA A 500 28.65 -20.34 -13.17
CA ALA A 500 29.34 -19.84 -11.96
C ALA A 500 28.80 -20.39 -10.62
N SER A 501 27.97 -21.45 -10.61
CA SER A 501 27.47 -22.08 -9.36
C SER A 501 28.06 -23.47 -9.05
N LEU A 502 29.07 -23.92 -9.80
CA LEU A 502 29.76 -25.19 -9.54
C LEU A 502 31.27 -24.99 -9.60
N GLY A 503 31.88 -24.64 -8.47
CA GLY A 503 33.33 -24.58 -8.38
C GLY A 503 33.89 -23.95 -7.12
N ASP A 504 33.72 -24.61 -5.97
CA ASP A 504 34.72 -24.50 -4.92
C ASP A 504 34.88 -25.84 -4.21
N GLY A 505 36.03 -26.48 -4.41
CA GLY A 505 36.25 -27.86 -3.98
C GLY A 505 37.60 -28.44 -4.41
N ALA A 506 38.72 -27.82 -4.00
CA ALA A 506 40.02 -28.47 -3.78
C ALA A 506 41.02 -27.43 -3.22
N GLY A 507 41.72 -27.64 -2.10
CA GLY A 507 41.80 -28.78 -1.21
C GLY A 507 42.87 -28.53 -0.13
N ARG A 508 42.99 -29.45 0.83
CA ARG A 508 44.22 -29.60 1.60
C ARG A 508 44.40 -31.05 2.04
N ARG A 509 45.53 -31.63 1.61
CA ARG A 509 46.03 -32.96 1.95
C ARG A 509 46.32 -33.09 3.44
N GLY A 510 46.03 -34.27 3.99
CA GLY A 510 46.57 -34.80 5.23
C GLY A 510 46.47 -36.33 5.21
N SER A 511 47.60 -36.98 4.95
CA SER A 511 47.81 -38.43 5.00
C SER A 511 47.85 -38.91 6.45
N LEU A 512 47.19 -40.03 6.79
CA LEU A 512 47.80 -41.15 7.51
C LEU A 512 46.84 -42.33 7.71
N ALA A 513 47.46 -43.51 7.71
CA ALA A 513 46.93 -44.86 7.71
C ALA A 513 46.04 -45.22 8.92
N SER A 514 45.18 -46.23 8.73
CA SER A 514 45.23 -47.48 9.52
C SER A 514 43.93 -48.30 9.40
N MET A 515 44.11 -49.53 8.91
CA MET A 515 43.47 -50.81 9.29
C MET A 515 42.01 -50.85 9.77
N GLY A 516 41.28 -51.84 9.22
CA GLY A 516 40.49 -52.76 10.04
C GLY A 516 39.05 -53.03 9.60
N THR A 517 38.85 -54.18 8.94
CA THR A 517 37.78 -55.18 9.19
C THR A 517 36.33 -54.68 9.32
N SER A 518 35.48 -54.97 8.33
CA SER A 518 34.56 -56.13 8.26
C SER A 518 33.14 -55.89 8.81
N THR A 519 32.20 -56.57 8.16
CA THR A 519 30.87 -57.04 8.59
C THR A 519 29.62 -56.15 8.45
N THR A 520 28.84 -56.46 7.39
CA THR A 520 27.46 -57.00 7.38
C THR A 520 26.32 -56.31 8.15
N SER A 521 25.26 -55.89 7.43
CA SER A 521 23.81 -56.09 7.70
C SER A 521 23.01 -55.14 6.77
N VAL A 522 22.36 -55.60 5.69
CA VAL A 522 21.00 -56.20 5.62
C VAL A 522 19.87 -55.21 5.96
N LEU A 523 19.11 -54.86 4.91
CA LEU A 523 17.66 -54.59 4.78
C LEU A 523 16.93 -53.80 5.89
N MET A 524 16.43 -52.61 5.54
CA MET A 524 15.02 -52.36 5.20
C MET A 524 14.88 -51.06 4.41
#